data_AF-A0A0L8HI50-F1
#
_entry.id   AF-A0A0L8HI50-F1
#
_cell.length_a   1.000
_cell.length_b   1.000
_cell.length_c   1.000
_cell.angle_alpha   90.00
_cell.angle_beta   90.00
_cell.angle_gamma   90.00
#
_symmetry.space_group_name_H-M   'P 1'
#
loop_
_entity.id
_entity.type
_entity.pdbx_description
1 polymer ?
#
loop_
_entity_poly.entity_id
_entity_poly.type
_entity_poly.pdbx_seq_one_letter_code
_entity_poly.pdbx_strand_id
1 'polypeptide(L)'
;MSDPCKVTEPAMSSNDMQDQNSEDSSDKRNNQVKQKRFKLLKDALDKVFTKVATGKLSWYTKQFPALQAKDPGILKLLREQVTHQLESTIKMEVETMLEEENLMEIMKDLNQRIKSTKAQKTDLAWRPTGNVDDDIRAHLMPVKMKLRDNLQTMLSKLEEENKQLQTIVCERQKNLIKAEQKLKDYNGFFEKIAVSAEVIMKSSKLSEA
;
A
#
# COMPACT_ATOMS: atom_id res chain seq x y z
N MET A 1 -48.12 -21.39 5.01
CA MET A 1 -47.94 -22.37 3.92
C MET A 1 -48.97 -22.06 2.86
N SER A 2 -48.57 -21.37 1.80
CA SER A 2 -49.34 -21.17 0.57
C SER A 2 -48.34 -20.98 -0.56
N ASP A 3 -48.59 -21.69 -1.66
CA ASP A 3 -47.58 -22.08 -2.65
C ASP A 3 -47.03 -20.94 -3.53
N PRO A 4 -45.77 -21.09 -3.99
CA PRO A 4 -45.10 -20.20 -4.90
C PRO A 4 -45.14 -20.78 -6.32
N CYS A 5 -45.90 -20.21 -7.25
CA CYS A 5 -45.67 -20.41 -8.69
C CYS A 5 -46.55 -19.45 -9.50
N LYS A 6 -45.96 -18.36 -9.98
CA LYS A 6 -46.46 -17.65 -11.16
C LYS A 6 -45.29 -17.56 -12.14
N VAL A 7 -45.28 -18.51 -13.06
CA VAL A 7 -44.43 -18.51 -14.24
C VAL A 7 -45.03 -17.48 -15.19
N THR A 8 -44.25 -16.46 -15.52
CA THR A 8 -44.54 -15.55 -16.62
C THR A 8 -43.46 -15.77 -17.66
N GLU A 9 -43.86 -16.27 -18.83
CA GLU A 9 -43.02 -16.40 -20.03
C GLU A 9 -42.47 -15.04 -20.46
N PRO A 10 -41.21 -14.96 -20.93
CA PRO A 10 -40.80 -13.90 -21.83
C PRO A 10 -40.82 -14.41 -23.29
N ALA A 11 -41.56 -13.68 -24.12
CA ALA A 11 -41.59 -13.83 -25.57
C ALA A 11 -40.19 -13.59 -26.17
N MET A 12 -39.77 -14.50 -27.05
CA MET A 12 -38.67 -14.29 -27.97
C MET A 12 -39.11 -13.31 -29.06
N SER A 13 -38.38 -12.20 -29.21
CA SER A 13 -38.41 -11.38 -30.42
C SER A 13 -36.99 -10.93 -30.73
N SER A 14 -36.44 -11.49 -31.80
CA SER A 14 -35.24 -11.01 -32.48
C SER A 14 -35.54 -9.67 -33.14
N ASN A 15 -34.70 -8.65 -32.92
CA ASN A 15 -33.77 -8.18 -33.94
C ASN A 15 -32.95 -6.94 -33.49
N ASP A 16 -31.71 -6.94 -34.00
CA ASP A 16 -30.91 -5.81 -34.48
C ASP A 16 -30.18 -4.86 -33.51
N MET A 17 -28.85 -5.02 -33.59
CA MET A 17 -27.83 -4.00 -33.91
C MET A 17 -27.52 -2.84 -32.95
N GLN A 18 -26.20 -2.61 -32.84
CA GLN A 18 -25.47 -1.50 -32.19
C GLN A 18 -25.41 -1.65 -30.66
N ASP A 19 -24.25 -1.59 -30.00
CA ASP A 19 -23.23 -0.55 -30.12
C ASP A 19 -21.89 -1.02 -29.50
N GLN A 20 -20.89 -1.41 -30.31
CA GLN A 20 -19.51 -1.60 -29.85
C GLN A 20 -18.72 -0.32 -30.13
N ASN A 21 -18.89 0.72 -29.31
CA ASN A 21 -17.98 1.86 -29.32
C ASN A 21 -18.15 2.75 -28.07
N SER A 22 -17.59 2.38 -26.91
CA SER A 22 -17.49 3.35 -25.80
C SER A 22 -16.27 3.26 -24.88
N GLU A 23 -15.36 2.29 -25.05
CA GLU A 23 -14.20 2.16 -24.14
C GLU A 23 -12.90 2.82 -24.62
N ASP A 24 -12.79 3.23 -25.90
CA ASP A 24 -11.51 3.70 -26.47
C ASP A 24 -11.22 5.21 -26.23
N SER A 25 -12.20 5.98 -25.73
CA SER A 25 -12.10 7.45 -25.68
C SER A 25 -11.60 8.02 -24.34
N SER A 26 -11.80 7.29 -23.24
CA SER A 26 -11.37 7.67 -21.90
C SER A 26 -9.89 7.34 -21.69
N ASP A 27 -9.43 6.19 -22.19
CA ASP A 27 -8.04 5.74 -22.08
C ASP A 27 -7.09 6.57 -22.93
N LYS A 28 -7.47 6.96 -24.15
CA LYS A 28 -6.66 7.87 -24.99
C LYS A 28 -6.45 9.24 -24.34
N ARG A 29 -7.49 9.81 -23.73
CA ARG A 29 -7.40 11.07 -22.98
C ARG A 29 -6.53 10.91 -21.74
N ASN A 30 -6.69 9.81 -21.01
CA ASN A 30 -5.91 9.57 -19.79
C ASN A 30 -4.43 9.31 -20.12
N ASN A 31 -4.14 8.61 -21.22
CA ASN A 31 -2.77 8.32 -21.67
C ASN A 31 -2.08 9.58 -22.23
N GLN A 32 -2.80 10.46 -22.93
CA GLN A 32 -2.30 11.78 -23.34
C GLN A 32 -1.89 12.65 -22.16
N VAL A 33 -2.64 12.64 -21.05
CA VAL A 33 -2.26 13.40 -19.85
C VAL A 33 -1.10 12.73 -19.10
N LYS A 34 -0.97 11.41 -19.16
CA LYS A 34 0.11 10.63 -18.50
C LYS A 34 1.49 10.85 -19.15
N GLN A 35 1.55 11.13 -20.45
CA GLN A 35 2.81 11.26 -21.21
C GLN A 35 3.29 12.70 -21.45
N LYS A 36 2.62 13.73 -20.93
CA LYS A 36 2.93 15.14 -21.28
C LYS A 36 4.41 15.52 -21.08
N ARG A 37 5.02 15.11 -19.96
CA ARG A 37 6.42 15.46 -19.65
C ARG A 37 7.44 14.76 -20.52
N PHE A 38 7.23 13.48 -20.79
CA PHE A 38 8.09 12.70 -21.68
C PHE A 38 8.04 13.25 -23.10
N LYS A 39 6.85 13.65 -23.58
CA LYS A 39 6.69 14.35 -24.87
C LYS A 39 7.45 15.68 -24.88
N LEU A 40 7.33 16.50 -23.84
CA LEU A 40 8.09 17.76 -23.73
C LEU A 40 9.60 17.55 -23.77
N LEU A 41 10.10 16.46 -23.15
CA LEU A 41 11.51 16.09 -23.23
C LEU A 41 11.92 15.72 -24.65
N LYS A 42 11.17 14.82 -25.32
CA LYS A 42 11.40 14.46 -26.73
C LYS A 42 11.38 15.69 -27.64
N ASP A 43 10.38 16.55 -27.49
CA ASP A 43 10.26 17.80 -28.26
C ASP A 43 11.46 18.74 -28.02
N ALA A 44 12.01 18.77 -26.80
CA ALA A 44 13.20 19.57 -26.49
C ALA A 44 14.46 18.97 -27.11
N LEU A 45 14.61 17.65 -27.08
CA LEU A 45 15.72 16.93 -27.72
C LEU A 45 15.69 17.12 -29.24
N ASP A 46 14.53 16.98 -29.86
CA ASP A 46 14.35 17.22 -31.30
C ASP A 46 14.71 18.66 -31.69
N LYS A 47 14.35 19.64 -30.86
CA LYS A 47 14.80 21.03 -31.05
C LYS A 47 16.32 21.15 -30.99
N VAL A 48 16.99 20.47 -30.07
CA VAL A 48 18.46 20.48 -30.01
C VAL A 48 19.04 19.83 -31.26
N PHE A 49 18.51 18.70 -31.71
CA PHE A 49 18.97 18.01 -32.92
C PHE A 49 18.83 18.88 -34.17
N THR A 50 17.67 19.53 -34.36
CA THR A 50 17.48 20.45 -35.48
C THR A 50 18.47 21.62 -35.44
N LYS A 51 18.80 22.15 -34.26
CA LYS A 51 19.81 23.22 -34.11
C LYS A 51 21.22 22.76 -34.46
N VAL A 52 21.61 21.55 -34.07
CA VAL A 52 22.90 20.95 -34.42
C VAL A 52 22.98 20.68 -35.92
N ALA A 53 21.92 20.11 -36.52
CA ALA A 53 21.85 19.82 -37.95
C ALA A 53 21.87 21.08 -38.83
N THR A 54 21.44 22.23 -38.30
CA THR A 54 21.50 23.54 -39.01
C THR A 54 22.92 24.10 -39.13
N GLY A 55 23.96 23.37 -38.70
CA GLY A 55 25.37 23.77 -38.82
C GLY A 55 25.68 24.46 -40.16
N LYS A 56 26.04 25.74 -40.11
CA LYS A 56 26.09 26.62 -41.29
C LYS A 56 27.16 26.16 -42.30
N LEU A 57 26.81 25.90 -43.55
CA LEU A 57 27.82 25.58 -44.59
C LEU A 57 28.95 26.64 -44.67
N SER A 58 28.66 27.89 -44.32
CA SER A 58 29.64 28.98 -44.28
C SER A 58 30.80 28.80 -43.30
N TRP A 59 30.66 27.96 -42.25
CA TRP A 59 31.79 27.67 -41.37
C TRP A 59 32.77 26.70 -42.05
N TYR A 60 32.24 25.69 -42.76
CA TYR A 60 33.06 24.73 -43.50
C TYR A 60 33.83 25.40 -44.62
N THR A 61 33.19 26.31 -45.37
CA THR A 61 33.86 27.02 -46.48
C THR A 61 34.97 27.94 -46.01
N LYS A 62 34.83 28.54 -44.82
CA LYS A 62 35.88 29.35 -44.19
C LYS A 62 37.05 28.52 -43.68
N GLN A 63 36.77 27.34 -43.13
CA GLN A 63 37.78 26.47 -42.54
C GLN A 63 38.55 25.65 -43.59
N PHE A 64 37.93 25.39 -44.74
CA PHE A 64 38.53 24.62 -45.85
C PHE A 64 38.54 25.40 -47.17
N PRO A 65 39.25 26.56 -47.23
CA PRO A 65 39.23 27.42 -48.42
C PRO A 65 39.85 26.75 -49.65
N ALA A 66 40.91 25.96 -49.47
CA ALA A 66 41.57 25.24 -50.55
C ALA A 66 40.68 24.15 -51.18
N LEU A 67 39.83 23.50 -50.37
CA LEU A 67 38.89 22.49 -50.84
C LEU A 67 37.68 23.16 -51.51
N GLN A 68 37.19 24.25 -50.95
CA GLN A 68 36.11 25.06 -51.53
C GLN A 68 36.48 25.64 -52.91
N ALA A 69 37.74 26.03 -53.11
CA ALA A 69 38.24 26.54 -54.38
C ALA A 69 38.43 25.45 -55.46
N LYS A 70 38.71 24.21 -55.04
CA LYS A 70 38.89 23.08 -55.95
C LYS A 70 37.57 22.41 -56.33
N ASP A 71 36.74 22.11 -55.33
CA ASP A 71 35.44 21.47 -55.54
C ASP A 71 34.43 21.85 -54.43
N PRO A 72 33.53 22.82 -54.69
CA PRO A 72 32.50 23.21 -53.74
C PRO A 72 31.38 22.15 -53.58
N GLY A 73 31.26 21.20 -54.52
CA GLY A 73 30.29 20.11 -54.47
C GLY A 73 30.69 19.05 -53.46
N ILE A 74 31.97 18.64 -53.46
CA ILE A 74 32.50 17.68 -52.47
C ILE A 74 32.34 18.20 -51.04
N LEU A 75 32.61 19.49 -50.80
CA LEU A 75 32.48 20.05 -49.46
C LEU A 75 31.03 20.06 -48.95
N LYS A 76 30.05 20.28 -49.84
CA LYS A 76 28.63 20.16 -49.50
C LYS A 76 28.25 18.73 -49.17
N LEU A 77 28.66 17.77 -50.01
CA LEU A 77 28.40 16.35 -49.81
C LEU A 77 29.00 15.85 -48.49
N LEU A 78 30.25 16.22 -48.19
CA LEU A 78 30.93 15.87 -46.94
C LEU A 78 30.18 16.43 -45.72
N ARG A 79 29.72 17.68 -45.79
CA ARG A 79 28.90 18.27 -44.72
C ARG A 79 27.61 17.48 -44.53
N GLU A 80 26.90 17.19 -45.61
CA GLU A 80 25.64 16.45 -45.53
C GLU A 80 25.84 15.06 -44.91
N GLN A 81 26.91 14.37 -45.31
CA GLN A 81 27.29 13.09 -44.73
C GLN A 81 27.61 13.19 -43.24
N VAL A 82 28.44 14.15 -42.83
CA VAL A 82 28.80 14.35 -41.41
C VAL A 82 27.57 14.71 -40.58
N THR A 83 26.72 15.62 -41.07
CA THR A 83 25.50 16.02 -40.39
C THR A 83 24.55 14.83 -40.24
N HIS A 84 24.33 14.05 -41.29
CA HIS A 84 23.45 12.88 -41.26
C HIS A 84 23.99 11.80 -40.31
N GLN A 85 25.30 11.49 -40.38
CA GLN A 85 25.93 10.52 -39.48
C GLN A 85 25.84 10.97 -38.02
N LEU A 86 26.12 12.24 -37.75
CA LEU A 86 26.03 12.80 -36.39
C LEU A 86 24.60 12.76 -35.87
N GLU A 87 23.64 13.21 -36.67
CA GLU A 87 22.21 13.20 -36.29
C GLU A 87 21.71 11.78 -36.04
N SER A 88 22.01 10.83 -36.93
CA SER A 88 21.61 9.44 -36.78
C SER A 88 22.23 8.80 -35.55
N THR A 89 23.54 9.03 -35.31
CA THR A 89 24.25 8.43 -34.17
C THR A 89 23.72 8.98 -32.86
N ILE A 90 23.56 10.30 -32.74
CA ILE A 90 23.04 10.92 -31.52
C ILE A 90 21.59 10.51 -31.28
N LYS A 91 20.73 10.48 -32.30
CA LYS A 91 19.32 10.07 -32.14
C LYS A 91 19.22 8.63 -31.65
N MET A 92 19.99 7.73 -32.24
CA MET A 92 20.05 6.33 -31.83
C MET A 92 20.54 6.22 -30.38
N GLU A 93 21.67 6.84 -30.04
CA GLU A 93 22.23 6.82 -28.68
C GLU A 93 21.24 7.35 -27.65
N VAL A 94 20.59 8.48 -27.94
CA VAL A 94 19.60 9.07 -27.04
C VAL A 94 18.36 8.20 -26.91
N GLU A 95 17.90 7.55 -27.98
CA GLU A 95 16.79 6.58 -27.87
C GLU A 95 17.19 5.40 -26.98
N THR A 96 18.38 4.83 -27.20
CA THR A 96 18.91 3.74 -26.37
C THR A 96 19.00 4.15 -24.90
N MET A 97 19.57 5.32 -24.57
CA MET A 97 19.61 5.82 -23.19
C MET A 97 18.22 6.01 -22.58
N LEU A 98 17.24 6.49 -23.37
CA LEU A 98 15.86 6.69 -22.89
C LEU A 98 15.17 5.36 -22.59
N GLU A 99 15.47 4.31 -23.36
CA GLU A 99 14.97 2.95 -23.18
C GLU A 99 15.66 2.25 -22.00
N GLU A 100 17.00 2.32 -21.90
CA GLU A 100 17.80 1.74 -20.82
C GLU A 100 17.39 2.27 -19.45
N GLU A 101 17.21 3.58 -19.34
CA GLU A 101 16.79 4.25 -18.10
C GLU A 101 15.27 4.16 -17.85
N ASN A 102 14.53 3.50 -18.76
CA ASN A 102 13.08 3.37 -18.72
C ASN A 102 12.38 4.70 -18.42
N LEU A 103 12.86 5.79 -19.04
CA LEU A 103 12.53 7.15 -18.61
C LEU A 103 11.05 7.47 -18.84
N MET A 104 10.42 6.79 -19.80
CA MET A 104 8.98 6.91 -20.05
C MET A 104 8.16 6.48 -18.84
N GLU A 105 8.49 5.35 -18.22
CA GLU A 105 7.76 4.83 -17.06
C GLU A 105 8.03 5.69 -15.82
N ILE A 106 9.28 6.07 -15.57
CA ILE A 106 9.65 6.94 -14.46
C ILE A 106 8.90 8.28 -14.54
N MET A 107 8.83 8.89 -15.73
CA MET A 107 8.11 10.16 -15.92
C MET A 107 6.59 10.00 -15.82
N LYS A 108 6.04 8.86 -16.24
CA LYS A 108 4.62 8.52 -16.08
C LYS A 108 4.27 8.40 -14.59
N ASP A 109 5.09 7.70 -13.82
CA ASP A 109 4.93 7.53 -12.38
C ASP A 109 5.05 8.86 -11.64
N LEU A 110 6.03 9.69 -12.01
CA LEU A 110 6.17 11.04 -11.48
C LEU A 110 4.91 11.88 -11.74
N ASN A 111 4.35 11.81 -12.95
CA ASN A 111 3.10 12.51 -13.27
C ASN A 111 1.93 12.01 -12.41
N GLN A 112 1.84 10.72 -12.17
CA GLN A 112 0.80 10.14 -11.30
C GLN A 112 0.96 10.64 -9.86
N ARG A 113 2.17 10.59 -9.29
CA ARG A 113 2.45 11.07 -7.93
C ARG A 113 2.11 12.55 -7.76
N ILE A 114 2.44 13.38 -8.75
CA ILE A 114 2.12 14.82 -8.73
C ILE A 114 0.60 15.06 -8.77
N LYS A 115 -0.14 14.29 -9.58
CA LYS A 115 -1.61 14.38 -9.60
C LYS A 115 -2.22 13.99 -8.25
N SER A 116 -1.74 12.89 -7.65
CA SER A 116 -2.19 12.43 -6.33
C SER A 116 -1.90 13.47 -5.24
N THR A 117 -0.74 14.13 -5.31
CA THR A 117 -0.33 15.14 -4.32
C THR A 117 -1.14 16.43 -4.45
N LYS A 118 -1.49 16.87 -5.67
CA LYS A 118 -2.31 18.09 -5.88
C LYS A 118 -3.70 18.03 -5.22
N ALA A 119 -4.21 16.83 -4.94
CA ALA A 119 -5.47 16.65 -4.20
C ALA A 119 -5.30 16.94 -2.70
N GLN A 120 -4.10 16.76 -2.15
CA GLN A 120 -3.74 17.11 -0.78
C GLN A 120 -3.13 18.52 -0.76
N LYS A 121 -3.99 19.54 -0.64
CA LYS A 121 -3.56 20.92 -0.40
C LYS A 121 -2.85 21.00 0.96
N THR A 122 -1.53 20.88 0.93
CA THR A 122 -0.65 21.15 2.07
C THR A 122 0.41 22.14 1.60
N ASP A 123 0.62 23.19 2.40
CA ASP A 123 1.63 24.20 2.12
C ASP A 123 3.00 23.65 2.55
N LEU A 124 3.92 23.59 1.59
CA LEU A 124 5.27 23.00 1.62
C LEU A 124 5.34 21.46 1.71
N ALA A 125 5.79 20.85 0.60
CA ALA A 125 6.18 19.44 0.58
C ALA A 125 7.46 19.23 1.41
N TRP A 126 7.46 18.20 2.26
CA TRP A 126 8.63 17.81 3.05
C TRP A 126 9.88 17.63 2.16
N ARG A 127 11.03 18.01 2.71
CA ARG A 127 12.36 17.81 2.12
C ARG A 127 13.26 17.22 3.22
N PRO A 128 14.21 16.34 2.86
CA PRO A 128 15.24 15.89 3.79
C PRO A 128 15.92 17.09 4.44
N THR A 129 16.02 17.07 5.76
CA THR A 129 16.58 18.18 6.53
C THR A 129 18.11 18.21 6.49
N GLY A 130 18.72 17.13 6.01
CA GLY A 130 20.16 16.90 6.06
C GLY A 130 20.61 16.24 7.37
N ASN A 131 19.71 16.11 8.35
CA ASN A 131 19.92 15.28 9.53
C ASN A 131 19.28 13.91 9.33
N VAL A 132 20.12 12.88 9.23
CA VAL A 132 19.70 11.50 8.99
C VAL A 132 18.79 10.98 10.11
N ASP A 133 19.09 11.31 11.38
CA ASP A 133 18.32 10.79 12.52
C ASP A 133 16.89 11.32 12.53
N ASP A 134 16.71 12.60 12.18
CA ASP A 134 15.40 13.24 12.15
C ASP A 134 14.58 12.76 10.95
N ASP A 135 15.22 12.60 9.78
CA ASP A 135 14.57 12.12 8.57
C ASP A 135 14.11 10.65 8.73
N ILE A 136 14.95 9.80 9.33
CA ILE A 136 14.60 8.41 9.68
C ILE A 136 13.47 8.40 10.70
N ARG A 137 13.54 9.22 11.75
CA ARG A 137 12.48 9.30 12.77
C ARG A 137 11.15 9.69 12.15
N ALA A 138 11.12 10.71 11.29
CA ALA A 138 9.92 11.14 10.58
C ALA A 138 9.35 10.01 9.71
N HIS A 139 10.20 9.25 9.02
CA HIS A 139 9.77 8.12 8.20
C HIS A 139 9.21 6.95 9.02
N LEU A 140 9.84 6.62 10.17
CA LEU A 140 9.43 5.48 11.01
C LEU A 140 8.24 5.80 11.92
N MET A 141 7.99 7.08 12.22
CA MET A 141 6.96 7.49 13.18
C MET A 141 5.57 6.94 12.84
N PRO A 142 5.05 7.00 11.59
CA PRO A 142 3.74 6.44 11.26
C PRO A 142 3.64 4.93 11.48
N VAL A 143 4.72 4.19 11.19
CA VAL A 143 4.78 2.73 11.40
C VAL A 143 4.75 2.40 12.89
N LYS A 144 5.55 3.11 13.69
CA LYS A 144 5.59 2.92 15.15
C LYS A 144 4.27 3.32 15.81
N MET A 145 3.60 4.36 15.33
CA MET A 145 2.27 4.73 15.82
C MET A 145 1.25 3.63 15.56
N LYS A 146 1.20 3.08 14.33
CA LYS A 146 0.30 1.97 14.01
C LYS A 146 0.57 0.74 14.87
N LEU A 147 1.84 0.44 15.15
CA LEU A 147 2.22 -0.65 16.04
C LEU A 147 1.76 -0.40 17.49
N ARG A 148 2.00 0.80 18.01
CA ARG A 148 1.55 1.20 19.35
C ARG A 148 0.04 1.04 19.49
N ASP A 149 -0.72 1.53 18.51
CA ASP A 149 -2.18 1.48 18.57
C ASP A 149 -2.69 0.02 18.58
N ASN A 150 -2.05 -0.87 17.82
CA ASN A 150 -2.38 -2.30 17.82
C ASN A 150 -2.00 -3.01 19.14
N LEU A 151 -0.87 -2.65 19.74
CA LEU A 151 -0.49 -3.20 21.04
C LEU A 151 -1.44 -2.72 22.14
N GLN A 152 -1.88 -1.46 22.07
CA GLN A 152 -2.83 -0.91 23.02
C GLN A 152 -4.19 -1.60 22.93
N THR A 153 -4.69 -1.90 21.73
CA THR A 153 -5.95 -2.66 21.59
C THR A 153 -5.82 -4.08 22.12
N MET A 154 -4.69 -4.76 21.87
CA MET A 154 -4.43 -6.10 22.42
C MET A 154 -4.35 -6.09 23.95
N LEU A 155 -3.67 -5.10 24.52
CA LEU A 155 -3.52 -4.94 25.96
C LEU A 155 -4.88 -4.71 26.63
N SER A 156 -5.69 -3.79 26.10
CA SER A 156 -7.04 -3.53 26.62
C SER A 156 -7.91 -4.79 26.61
N LYS A 157 -7.79 -5.63 25.58
CA LYS A 157 -8.52 -6.91 25.51
C LYS A 157 -8.09 -7.87 26.60
N LEU A 158 -6.77 -8.03 26.81
CA LEU A 158 -6.23 -8.90 27.85
C LEU A 158 -6.60 -8.43 29.26
N GLU A 159 -6.60 -7.12 29.50
CA GLU A 159 -7.01 -6.55 30.78
C GLU A 159 -8.49 -6.82 31.09
N GLU A 160 -9.35 -6.73 30.07
CA GLU A 160 -10.77 -7.03 30.21
C GLU A 160 -11.00 -8.52 30.51
N GLU A 161 -10.34 -9.41 29.76
CA GLU A 161 -10.40 -10.86 30.01
C GLU A 161 -9.90 -11.20 31.42
N ASN A 162 -8.81 -10.58 31.87
CA ASN A 162 -8.26 -10.81 33.21
C ASN A 162 -9.24 -10.34 34.31
N LYS A 163 -9.88 -9.17 34.15
CA LYS A 163 -10.91 -8.69 35.09
C LYS A 163 -12.10 -9.65 35.17
N GLN A 164 -12.54 -10.18 34.05
CA GLN A 164 -13.61 -11.17 34.01
C GLN A 164 -13.20 -12.47 34.74
N LEU A 165 -11.99 -12.97 34.47
CA LEU A 165 -11.45 -14.14 35.15
C LEU A 165 -11.29 -13.94 36.66
N GLN A 166 -10.80 -12.78 37.10
CA GLN A 166 -10.69 -12.44 38.53
C GLN A 166 -12.05 -12.44 39.22
N THR A 167 -13.07 -11.91 38.55
CA THR A 167 -14.45 -11.91 39.07
C THR A 167 -14.95 -13.35 39.25
N ILE A 168 -14.77 -14.20 38.25
CA ILE A 168 -15.15 -15.62 38.31
C ILE A 168 -14.39 -16.34 39.43
N VAL A 169 -13.09 -16.11 39.57
CA VAL A 169 -12.28 -16.73 40.63
C VAL A 169 -12.75 -16.29 42.01
N CYS A 170 -13.02 -15.00 42.20
CA CYS A 170 -13.54 -14.48 43.47
C CYS A 170 -14.91 -15.09 43.83
N GLU A 171 -15.81 -15.24 42.86
CA GLU A 171 -17.10 -15.90 43.06
C GLU A 171 -16.93 -17.37 43.45
N ARG A 172 -16.06 -18.09 42.76
CA ARG A 172 -15.75 -19.49 43.09
C ARG A 172 -15.14 -19.64 44.48
N GLN A 173 -14.20 -18.78 44.86
CA GLN A 173 -13.61 -18.77 46.19
C GLN A 173 -14.68 -18.54 47.28
N LYS A 174 -15.59 -17.57 47.08
CA LYS A 174 -16.72 -17.34 48.01
C LYS A 174 -17.60 -18.58 48.15
N ASN A 175 -17.89 -19.26 47.04
CA ASN A 175 -18.71 -20.48 47.06
C ASN A 175 -17.98 -21.64 47.76
N LEU A 176 -16.67 -21.79 47.55
CA LEU A 176 -15.85 -22.78 48.22
C LEU A 176 -15.85 -22.57 49.74
N ILE A 177 -15.59 -21.35 50.21
CA ILE A 177 -15.61 -21.00 51.63
C ILE A 177 -16.98 -21.32 52.26
N LYS A 178 -18.08 -21.01 51.56
CA LYS A 178 -19.43 -21.38 52.02
C LYS A 178 -19.63 -22.90 52.12
N ALA A 179 -19.12 -23.66 51.16
CA ALA A 179 -19.21 -25.11 51.17
C ALA A 179 -18.37 -25.73 52.30
N GLU A 180 -17.15 -25.24 52.51
CA GLU A 180 -16.27 -25.63 53.61
C GLU A 180 -16.90 -25.34 54.98
N GLN A 181 -17.55 -24.18 55.14
CA GLN A 181 -18.25 -23.84 56.37
C GLN A 181 -19.39 -24.83 56.66
N LYS A 182 -20.22 -25.14 55.65
CA LYS A 182 -21.28 -26.15 55.80
C LYS A 182 -20.70 -27.51 56.20
N LEU A 183 -19.59 -27.92 55.59
CA LEU A 183 -18.94 -29.19 55.92
C LEU A 183 -18.44 -29.21 57.37
N LYS A 184 -17.85 -28.11 57.86
CA LYS A 184 -17.47 -27.97 59.27
C LYS A 184 -18.67 -28.04 60.21
N ASP A 185 -19.76 -27.37 59.84
CA ASP A 185 -21.00 -27.37 60.63
C ASP A 185 -21.59 -28.79 60.72
N TYR A 186 -21.63 -29.52 59.60
CA TYR A 186 -22.05 -30.93 59.58
C TYR A 186 -21.12 -31.82 60.42
N ASN A 187 -19.80 -31.68 60.28
CA ASN A 187 -18.85 -32.46 61.07
C ASN A 187 -19.03 -32.23 62.58
N GLY A 188 -19.18 -30.98 63.01
CA GLY A 188 -19.46 -30.65 64.41
C GLY A 188 -20.81 -31.17 64.90
N PHE A 189 -21.83 -31.27 64.03
CA PHE A 189 -23.09 -31.91 64.35
C PHE A 189 -22.93 -33.42 64.54
N PHE A 190 -22.20 -34.10 63.65
CA PHE A 190 -21.93 -35.54 63.77
C PHE A 190 -21.09 -35.88 64.99
N GLU A 191 -20.08 -35.07 65.35
CA GLU A 191 -19.30 -35.25 66.58
C GLU A 191 -20.20 -35.19 67.83
N LYS A 192 -21.13 -34.23 67.89
CA LYS A 192 -22.10 -34.14 69.01
C LYS A 192 -23.01 -35.36 69.10
N ILE A 193 -23.48 -35.88 67.96
CA ILE A 193 -24.26 -37.12 67.92
C ILE A 193 -23.41 -38.30 68.41
N ALA A 194 -22.18 -38.44 67.92
CA ALA A 194 -21.28 -39.53 68.29
C ALA A 194 -21.02 -39.55 69.81
N VAL A 195 -20.72 -38.40 70.42
CA VAL A 195 -20.54 -38.27 71.87
C VAL A 195 -21.83 -38.63 72.62
N SER A 196 -22.99 -38.15 72.16
CA SER A 196 -24.27 -38.46 72.80
C SER A 196 -24.60 -39.95 72.72
N ALA A 197 -24.33 -40.60 71.59
CA ALA A 197 -24.52 -42.04 71.41
C ALA A 197 -23.57 -42.85 72.29
N GLU A 198 -22.32 -42.42 72.46
CA GLU A 198 -21.37 -43.06 73.38
C GLU A 198 -21.82 -42.98 74.84
N VAL A 199 -22.37 -41.84 75.26
CA VAL A 199 -22.96 -41.67 76.60
C VAL A 199 -24.15 -42.61 76.79
N ILE A 200 -25.06 -42.68 75.82
CA ILE A 200 -26.22 -43.59 75.86
C ILE A 200 -25.76 -45.05 75.96
N MET A 201 -24.81 -45.49 75.12
CA MET A 201 -24.30 -46.86 75.16
C MET A 201 -23.60 -47.21 76.49
N LYS A 202 -22.90 -46.26 77.12
CA LYS A 202 -22.31 -46.46 78.46
C LYS A 202 -23.39 -46.59 79.54
N SER A 203 -24.44 -45.79 79.48
CA SER A 203 -25.56 -45.90 80.44
C SER A 203 -26.37 -47.19 80.29
N SER A 204 -26.56 -47.71 79.08
CA SER A 204 -27.26 -48.99 78.85
C SER A 204 -26.45 -50.18 79.38
N LYS A 205 -25.12 -50.18 79.22
CA LYS A 205 -24.25 -51.24 79.76
C LYS A 205 -24.18 -51.29 81.29
N LEU A 206 -24.45 -50.18 81.97
CA LEU A 206 -24.55 -50.10 83.44
C LEU A 206 -25.91 -50.56 83.98
N SER A 207 -26.92 -50.73 83.11
CA SER A 207 -28.26 -51.20 83.47
C SER A 207 -28.45 -52.72 83.28
N GLU A 208 -27.50 -53.40 82.64
CA GLU A 208 -27.52 -54.85 82.35
C GLU A 208 -26.51 -55.66 83.18
N ALA A 209 -25.80 -55.04 84.13
CA ALA A 209 -24.87 -55.67 85.09
C ALA A 209 -25.38 -55.51 86.53
#